data_AF-A0A1C6QIB0-F1
#
_entry.id   AF-A0A1C6QIB0-F1
#
_cell.length_a   1.000
_cell.length_b   1.000
_cell.length_c   1.000
_cell.angle_alpha   90.00
_cell.angle_beta   90.00
_cell.angle_gamma   90.00
#
_symmetry.space_group_name_H-M   'P 1'
#
loop_
_entity.id
_entity.type
_entity.pdbx_description
1 polymer ?
#
loop_
_entity_poly.entity_id
_entity_poly.type
_entity_poly.pdbx_seq_one_letter_code
_entity_poly.pdbx_strand_id
1 'polypeptide(L)'
;MAGNTRTVTIPACEMHEGFSALTLTLNWRCLHCGGRRGEPFDTVSFDGSLRLACHGWANPCGHVEKYSEVRASVGHLTKEA
;
A
#
# COMPACT_ATOMS: atom_id res chain seq x y z
N MET A 1 15.62 4.84 -16.51
CA MET A 1 14.64 5.60 -15.71
C MET A 1 14.79 5.15 -14.27
N ALA A 2 15.38 5.95 -13.38
CA ALA A 2 15.39 5.61 -11.96
C ALA A 2 13.93 5.64 -11.47
N GLY A 3 13.32 4.46 -11.34
CA GLY A 3 11.93 4.32 -10.93
C GLY A 3 11.74 4.94 -9.57
N ASN A 4 10.77 5.85 -9.43
CA ASN A 4 10.38 6.40 -8.13
C ASN A 4 9.66 5.29 -7.36
N THR A 5 10.42 4.37 -6.77
CA THR A 5 9.89 3.29 -5.95
C THR A 5 9.98 3.67 -4.48
N ARG A 6 9.06 3.15 -3.68
CA ARG A 6 9.11 3.30 -2.21
C ARG A 6 8.70 2.03 -1.51
N THR A 7 9.35 1.77 -0.39
CA THR A 7 9.06 0.66 0.49
C THR A 7 8.00 1.08 1.51
N VAL A 8 6.90 0.35 1.59
CA VAL A 8 5.85 0.58 2.57
C VAL A 8 5.41 -0.71 3.26
N THR A 9 4.94 -0.58 4.49
CA THR A 9 4.35 -1.65 5.27
C THR A 9 2.84 -1.47 5.29
N ILE A 10 2.09 -2.47 4.86
CA ILE A 10 0.62 -2.46 4.84
C ILE A 10 0.09 -3.72 5.53
N PRO A 11 -1.21 -3.80 5.90
CA PRO A 11 -1.81 -5.06 6.32
C PRO A 11 -1.69 -6.12 5.21
N ALA A 12 -1.24 -7.33 5.57
CA ALA A 12 -1.10 -8.45 4.64
C ALA A 12 -2.45 -9.01 4.17
N CYS A 13 -3.48 -8.85 4.99
CA CYS A 13 -4.86 -9.26 4.74
C CYS A 13 -5.83 -8.28 5.43
N GLU A 14 -7.14 -8.49 5.24
CA GLU A 14 -8.17 -7.73 5.95
C GLU A 14 -8.23 -8.12 7.43
N MET A 15 -8.36 -9.43 7.69
CA MET A 15 -8.27 -10.01 9.03
C MET A 15 -6.81 -10.21 9.41
N HIS A 16 -6.14 -9.11 9.78
CA HIS A 16 -4.71 -9.11 10.07
C HIS A 16 -4.37 -9.41 11.54
N GLU A 17 -5.39 -9.59 12.39
CA GLU A 17 -5.25 -10.04 13.79
C GLU A 17 -4.31 -9.16 14.65
N GLY A 18 -4.04 -7.93 14.19
CA GLY A 18 -3.08 -6.99 14.79
C GLY A 18 -1.59 -7.27 14.52
N PHE A 19 -1.23 -8.31 13.77
CA PHE A 19 0.18 -8.67 13.53
C PHE A 19 0.55 -9.00 12.08
N SER A 20 -0.42 -9.35 11.22
CA SER A 20 -0.14 -9.71 9.83
C SER A 20 0.13 -8.48 8.96
N ALA A 21 1.40 -8.07 8.91
CA ALA A 21 1.91 -7.01 8.03
C ALA A 21 2.65 -7.58 6.81
N LEU A 22 2.68 -6.78 5.74
CA LEU A 22 3.43 -7.04 4.53
C LEU A 22 4.22 -5.78 4.15
N THR A 23 5.54 -5.92 4.06
CA THR A 23 6.44 -4.86 3.57
C THR A 23 6.73 -5.10 2.09
N LEU A 24 6.48 -4.10 1.26
CA LEU A 24 6.59 -4.22 -0.19
C LEU A 24 7.13 -2.93 -0.83
N THR A 25 7.79 -3.07 -1.97
CA THR A 25 8.32 -1.95 -2.76
C THR A 25 7.39 -1.67 -3.93
N LEU A 26 6.83 -0.46 -3.99
CA LEU A 26 5.89 -0.06 -5.03
C LEU A 26 6.50 0.95 -5.97
N ASN A 27 6.16 0.85 -7.25
CA ASN A 27 6.17 2.04 -8.11
C ASN A 27 5.26 3.09 -7.50
N TRP A 28 5.78 4.29 -7.22
CA TRP A 28 5.09 5.31 -6.44
C TRP A 28 4.12 6.14 -7.28
N ARG A 29 3.14 5.44 -7.84
CA ARG A 29 2.08 6.00 -8.70
C ARG A 29 0.71 5.48 -8.27
N CYS A 30 -0.29 6.35 -8.34
CA CYS A 30 -1.68 6.04 -8.05
C CYS A 30 -2.19 4.97 -9.02
N LEU A 31 -2.80 3.90 -8.50
CA LEU A 31 -3.34 2.78 -9.28
C LEU A 31 -4.47 3.19 -10.22
N HIS A 32 -5.18 4.27 -9.93
CA HIS A 32 -6.35 4.69 -10.72
C HIS A 32 -6.01 5.62 -11.87
N CYS A 33 -5.04 6.53 -11.70
CA CYS A 33 -4.73 7.55 -12.70
C CYS A 33 -3.24 7.65 -13.10
N GLY A 34 -2.36 6.86 -12.49
CA GLY A 34 -0.92 6.89 -12.75
C GLY A 34 -0.19 8.14 -12.23
N GLY A 35 -0.91 9.07 -11.60
CA GLY A 35 -0.37 10.26 -10.94
C GLY A 35 0.53 9.92 -9.76
N ARG A 36 1.21 10.91 -9.17
CA ARG A 36 2.09 10.69 -8.02
C ARG A 36 1.27 10.30 -6.79
N ARG A 37 1.73 9.31 -6.01
CA ARG A 37 1.22 9.09 -4.65
C ARG A 37 1.75 10.16 -3.70
N GLY A 38 1.02 10.41 -2.62
CA GLY A 38 1.48 11.28 -1.52
C GLY A 38 2.66 10.70 -0.75
N GLU A 39 3.15 11.44 0.24
CA GLU A 39 4.18 10.95 1.15
C GLU A 39 3.57 9.89 2.10
N PRO A 40 4.23 8.73 2.31
CA PRO A 40 3.86 7.79 3.36
C PRO A 40 3.93 8.45 4.74
N PHE A 41 3.00 8.11 5.60
CA PHE A 41 3.00 8.47 7.01
C PHE A 41 2.61 7.26 7.85
N ASP A 42 3.07 7.22 9.10
CA ASP A 42 2.70 6.17 10.05
C ASP A 42 1.23 6.27 10.43
N THR A 43 0.54 5.14 10.40
CA THR A 43 -0.87 5.03 10.75
C THR A 43 -1.17 3.67 11.36
N VAL A 44 -2.43 3.44 11.70
CA VAL A 44 -2.92 2.20 12.29
C VAL A 44 -4.07 1.65 11.46
N SER A 45 -3.95 0.39 11.05
CA SER A 45 -5.06 -0.41 10.53
C SER A 45 -5.76 -1.13 11.68
N PHE A 46 -7.10 -1.22 11.59
CA PHE A 46 -7.93 -1.87 12.59
C PHE A 46 -8.64 -3.09 11.99
N ASP A 47 -8.55 -4.20 12.72
CA ASP A 47 -9.31 -5.42 12.50
C ASP A 47 -10.13 -5.67 13.78
N GLY A 48 -11.35 -5.14 13.81
CA GLY A 48 -12.10 -4.99 15.06
C GLY A 48 -11.35 -4.10 16.06
N SER A 49 -11.06 -4.63 17.25
CA SER A 49 -10.25 -3.93 18.27
C SER A 49 -8.74 -4.14 18.12
N LEU A 50 -8.31 -4.98 17.17
CA LEU A 50 -6.91 -5.31 16.96
C LEU A 50 -6.25 -4.25 16.08
N ARG A 51 -5.04 -3.83 16.46
CA ARG A 51 -4.33 -2.69 15.88
C ARG A 51 -3.04 -3.15 15.23
N LEU A 52 -2.82 -2.74 13.99
CA LEU A 52 -1.58 -2.98 13.26
C LEU A 52 -0.96 -1.66 12.82
N ALA A 53 0.30 -1.43 13.20
CA ALA A 53 1.07 -0.29 12.69
C ALA A 53 1.40 -0.51 11.22
N CYS A 54 1.09 0.48 10.38
CA CYS A 54 1.32 0.44 8.94
C CYS A 54 1.56 1.84 8.38
N HIS A 55 1.80 1.95 7.08
CA HIS A 55 1.92 3.22 6.39
C HIS A 55 0.61 3.55 5.64
N GLY A 56 0.17 4.80 5.75
CA GLY A 56 -0.88 5.40 4.94
C GLY A 56 -0.31 6.48 4.02
N TRP A 57 -1.06 6.91 3.02
CA TRP A 57 -0.72 8.05 2.17
C TRP A 57 -1.99 8.69 1.62
N ALA A 58 -1.93 9.99 1.31
CA ALA A 58 -3.01 10.74 0.67
C ALA A 58 -2.58 11.16 -0.73
N ASN A 59 -3.28 10.68 -1.76
CA ASN A 59 -2.95 11.01 -3.13
C ASN A 59 -3.38 12.44 -3.47
N PRO A 60 -2.52 13.30 -4.04
CA PRO A 60 -2.90 14.64 -4.50
C PRO A 60 -4.02 14.63 -5.55
N CYS A 61 -4.21 13.52 -6.26
CA CYS A 61 -5.30 13.36 -7.22
C CYS A 61 -6.66 13.09 -6.59
N GLY A 62 -6.74 12.90 -5.26
CA GLY A 62 -7.97 12.64 -4.53
C GLY A 62 -8.44 11.19 -4.53
N HIS A 63 -7.85 10.30 -5.34
CA HIS A 63 -8.20 8.87 -5.33
C HIS A 63 -7.69 8.17 -4.07
N VAL A 64 -8.57 7.39 -3.45
CA VAL A 64 -8.24 6.50 -2.33
C VAL A 64 -7.90 5.12 -2.88
N GLU A 65 -6.73 4.62 -2.54
CA GLU A 65 -6.30 3.26 -2.88
C GLU A 65 -6.46 2.37 -1.64
N LYS A 66 -7.25 1.31 -1.75
CA LYS A 66 -7.38 0.34 -0.65
C LYS A 66 -6.12 -0.52 -0.58
N TYR A 67 -5.76 -0.94 0.63
CA TYR A 67 -4.64 -1.89 0.80
C TYR A 67 -4.86 -3.21 0.03
N SER A 68 -6.10 -3.65 -0.16
CA SER A 68 -6.43 -4.80 -1.01
C SER A 68 -6.02 -4.61 -2.47
N GLU A 69 -6.25 -3.42 -3.03
CA GLU A 69 -5.87 -3.09 -4.41
C GLU A 69 -4.35 -2.99 -4.55
N VAL A 70 -3.68 -2.43 -3.53
CA VAL A 70 -2.21 -2.39 -3.47
C VAL A 70 -1.63 -3.80 -3.46
N ARG A 71 -2.15 -4.70 -2.62
CA ARG A 71 -1.72 -6.12 -2.60
C ARG A 71 -1.92 -6.80 -3.95
N ALA A 72 -3.09 -6.61 -4.57
CA ALA A 72 -3.38 -7.15 -5.90
C ALA A 72 -2.40 -6.62 -6.96
N SER A 73 -2.06 -5.34 -6.93
CA SER A 73 -1.14 -4.73 -7.89
C SER A 73 0.26 -5.36 -7.86
N VAL A 74 0.70 -5.81 -6.69
CA VAL A 74 2.01 -6.50 -6.53
C VAL A 74 1.94 -7.95 -6.99
N GLY A 75 0.80 -8.63 -6.79
CA GLY A 75 0.58 -9.98 -7.33
C GLY A 75 0.63 -10.05 -8.87
N HIS A 76 0.36 -8.93 -9.55
CA HIS A 76 0.48 -8.84 -11.02
C HIS A 76 1.88 -8.46 -11.50
N LEU A 77 2.79 -8.04 -10.62
CA LEU A 77 4.16 -7.63 -10.97
C LEU A 77 5.15 -8.81 -11.12
N THR A 78 4.71 -10.06 -10.96
CA THR A 78 5.55 -11.26 -11.15
C THR A 78 5.36 -11.97 -12.49
N LYS A 79 4.82 -11.29 -13.52
CA LYS A 79 4.83 -11.80 -14.90
C LYS A 79 5.56 -10.83 -15.82
N GLU A 80 6.88 -10.78 -15.71
CA GLU A 80 7.74 -10.33 -16.79
C GLU A 80 8.84 -11.38 -17.04
N ALA A 81 8.78 -11.95 -18.25
CA ALA A 81 9.74 -12.80 -18.99
C ALA A 81 10.10 -14.19 -18.42
#